data_AF-A0A8S9C499-F1
#
_entry.id   AF-A0A8S9C499-F1
#
_cell.length_a   1.000
_cell.length_b   1.000
_cell.length_c   1.000
_cell.angle_alpha   90.00
_cell.angle_beta   90.00
_cell.angle_gamma   90.00
#
_symmetry.space_group_name_H-M   'P 1'
#
loop_
_entity.id
_entity.type
_entity.pdbx_description
1 polymer ?
#
loop_
_entity_poly.entity_id
_entity_poly.type
_entity_poly.pdbx_seq_one_letter_code
_entity_poly.pdbx_strand_id
1 'polypeptide(L)'
;MAPEKQVFDPDGDLIFVLPSSVAATKTPSKPARKSSLKHKAPPKDAHVHMQVSSKHMMLASPVFKAMLTHSFKEGETLRATGKVKIPLPDDDPVVFTIILDIIHGRGRRVPRVVPLKLLALLSNAVDKYRLLESVAIFSDVWINEALEEMTVEEPEELLLWLSISWVFRHAAKFMQVTELLVRESQGGDPFVEFKSENLRQSLPIPQTMQYNLAEFVPYDPSMRNWGR
;
A
#
# COMPACT_ATOMS: atom_id res chain seq x y z
N MET A 1 14.27 17.53 -16.56
CA MET A 1 14.19 17.65 -15.09
C MET A 1 14.84 16.41 -14.53
N ALA A 2 15.74 16.53 -13.55
CA ALA A 2 16.33 15.37 -12.91
C ALA A 2 15.27 14.64 -12.07
N PRO A 3 15.34 13.30 -11.93
CA PRO A 3 14.43 12.56 -11.06
C PRO A 3 14.58 13.04 -9.62
N GLU A 4 13.46 13.14 -8.90
CA GLU A 4 13.45 13.50 -7.48
C GLU A 4 14.14 12.38 -6.70
N LYS A 5 15.25 12.70 -6.01
CA LYS A 5 16.04 11.73 -5.26
C LYS A 5 15.77 11.88 -3.77
N GLN A 6 15.24 10.83 -3.16
CA GLN A 6 15.09 10.70 -1.72
C GLN A 6 16.14 9.71 -1.18
N VAL A 7 16.79 10.05 -0.07
CA VAL A 7 17.82 9.21 0.55
C VAL A 7 17.33 8.73 1.91
N PHE A 8 17.19 7.42 2.05
CA PHE A 8 16.83 6.72 3.29
C PHE A 8 18.06 6.21 4.01
N ASP A 9 19.02 5.70 3.24
CA ASP A 9 20.34 5.30 3.68
C ASP A 9 21.41 5.93 2.77
N PRO A 10 22.28 6.83 3.29
CA PRO A 10 23.37 7.42 2.52
C PRO A 10 24.33 6.38 1.91
N ASP A 11 24.54 5.28 2.63
CA ASP A 11 25.37 4.14 2.23
C ASP A 11 24.56 3.05 1.51
N GLY A 12 23.28 3.34 1.24
CA GLY A 12 22.35 2.44 0.59
C GLY A 12 22.84 1.97 -0.79
N ASP A 13 22.73 0.67 -1.01
CA ASP A 13 23.11 -0.09 -2.19
C ASP A 13 21.91 -0.38 -3.12
N LEU A 14 20.68 -0.09 -2.70
CA LEU A 14 19.49 -0.18 -3.53
C LEU A 14 18.99 1.20 -3.93
N ILE A 15 18.45 1.28 -5.15
CA ILE A 15 17.68 2.42 -5.62
C ILE A 15 16.33 1.92 -6.13
N PHE A 16 15.26 2.23 -5.42
CA PHE A 16 13.91 2.04 -5.95
C PHE A 16 13.56 3.13 -6.95
N VAL A 17 12.87 2.75 -8.03
CA VAL A 17 12.41 3.66 -9.09
C VAL A 17 10.88 3.56 -9.16
N LEU A 18 10.20 4.60 -8.68
CA LEU A 18 8.74 4.68 -8.58
C LEU A 18 8.16 5.72 -9.54
N PRO A 19 6.89 5.62 -9.96
CA PRO A 19 6.22 6.67 -10.71
C PRO A 19 6.08 7.94 -9.85
N SER A 20 6.27 9.12 -10.44
CA SER A 20 6.00 10.38 -9.74
C SER A 20 4.50 10.63 -9.63
N SER A 21 4.02 10.94 -8.41
CA SER A 21 2.61 11.17 -8.10
C SER A 21 2.11 12.55 -8.60
N VAL A 22 2.17 12.79 -9.91
CA VAL A 22 1.63 14.00 -10.57
C VAL A 22 0.49 13.66 -11.54
N ALA A 23 0.00 12.42 -11.52
CA ALA A 23 -0.99 11.92 -12.47
C ALA A 23 -2.25 11.36 -11.79
N ALA A 24 -2.92 12.14 -10.94
CA ALA A 24 -4.25 11.75 -10.43
C ALA A 24 -5.26 12.89 -10.16
N THR A 25 -5.05 14.08 -10.72
CA THR A 25 -6.11 15.12 -10.74
C THR A 25 -6.41 15.54 -12.17
N LYS A 26 -7.35 14.85 -12.81
CA LYS A 26 -8.02 15.32 -14.03
C LYS A 26 -9.51 15.51 -13.73
N THR A 27 -9.87 16.64 -13.15
CA THR A 27 -11.24 17.19 -13.25
C THR A 27 -11.32 18.08 -14.49
N PRO A 28 -12.37 17.97 -15.33
CA PRO A 28 -12.51 18.81 -16.52
C PRO A 28 -13.24 20.12 -16.14
N SER A 29 -12.49 21.18 -15.85
CA SER A 29 -13.06 22.54 -15.80
C SER A 29 -12.93 23.23 -17.17
N LYS A 30 -14.08 23.60 -17.76
CA LYS A 30 -14.21 24.41 -18.99
C LYS A 30 -13.59 25.82 -18.84
N PRO A 31 -13.31 26.53 -19.95
CA PRO A 31 -12.24 27.53 -20.00
C PRO A 31 -12.72 28.97 -19.82
N ALA A 32 -11.90 29.81 -19.19
CA ALA A 32 -11.97 31.25 -19.40
C ALA A 32 -10.61 31.96 -19.23
N ARG A 33 -10.25 32.65 -20.31
CA ARG A 33 -9.35 33.81 -20.47
C ARG A 33 -7.83 33.65 -20.43
N LYS A 34 -7.25 34.24 -21.48
CA LYS A 34 -5.85 34.24 -21.92
C LYS A 34 -4.99 35.13 -21.02
N SER A 35 -3.93 34.55 -20.44
CA SER A 35 -2.70 35.29 -20.12
C SER A 35 -1.50 34.40 -20.38
N SER A 36 -0.58 34.92 -21.18
CA SER A 36 0.60 34.30 -21.74
C SER A 36 1.63 33.97 -20.65
N LEU A 37 1.62 32.74 -20.15
CA LEU A 37 2.76 32.14 -19.44
C LEU A 37 3.07 30.82 -20.13
N LYS A 38 4.30 30.70 -20.67
CA LYS A 38 4.82 29.46 -21.26
C LYS A 38 4.96 28.41 -20.15
N HIS A 39 3.86 27.74 -19.79
CA HIS A 39 3.92 26.52 -19.01
C HIS A 39 4.33 25.39 -19.95
N LYS A 40 5.60 24.99 -19.87
CA LYS A 40 6.02 23.67 -20.37
C LYS A 40 5.10 22.64 -19.72
N ALA A 41 4.41 21.86 -20.56
CA ALA A 41 3.68 20.69 -20.08
C ALA A 41 4.62 19.82 -19.21
N PRO A 42 4.15 19.31 -18.06
CA PRO A 42 4.99 18.49 -17.20
C PRO A 42 5.43 17.23 -17.96
N PRO A 43 6.69 16.77 -17.79
CA PRO A 43 7.19 15.57 -18.47
C PRO A 43 6.37 14.35 -18.03
N LYS A 44 5.93 13.55 -19.00
CA LYS A 44 5.08 12.37 -18.79
C LYS A 44 5.77 11.17 -18.11
N ASP A 45 7.08 11.30 -17.81
CA ASP A 45 7.94 10.20 -17.34
C ASP A 45 8.77 10.59 -16.09
N ALA A 46 8.21 11.42 -15.20
CA ALA A 46 8.89 11.76 -13.95
C ALA A 46 8.92 10.54 -13.02
N HIS A 47 10.12 10.16 -12.55
CA HIS A 47 10.32 9.09 -11.57
C HIS A 47 10.87 9.63 -10.26
N VAL A 48 10.50 8.98 -9.16
CA VAL A 48 11.08 9.18 -7.84
C VAL A 48 12.11 8.08 -7.61
N HIS A 49 13.32 8.47 -7.22
CA HIS A 49 14.41 7.56 -6.88
C HIS A 49 14.62 7.54 -5.37
N MET A 50 14.50 6.37 -4.76
CA MET A 50 14.69 6.20 -3.31
C MET A 50 15.92 5.34 -3.04
N GLN A 51 16.96 5.93 -2.43
CA GLN A 51 18.18 5.22 -2.06
C GLN A 51 18.02 4.60 -0.67
N VAL A 52 18.11 3.26 -0.59
CA VAL A 52 17.83 2.46 0.62
C VAL A 52 18.89 1.35 0.79
N SER A 53 18.92 0.69 1.94
CA SER A 53 19.82 -0.43 2.21
C SER A 53 19.16 -1.78 1.94
N SER A 54 19.82 -2.61 1.15
CA SER A 54 19.42 -3.98 0.85
C SER A 54 19.28 -4.80 2.12
N LYS A 55 20.20 -4.63 3.08
CA LYS A 55 20.18 -5.36 4.35
C LYS A 55 18.93 -5.04 5.16
N HIS A 56 18.54 -3.77 5.26
CA HIS A 56 17.31 -3.37 5.94
C HIS A 56 16.08 -3.92 5.22
N MET A 57 16.02 -3.81 3.88
CA MET A 57 14.90 -4.34 3.10
C MET A 57 14.76 -5.87 3.22
N MET A 58 15.87 -6.62 3.13
CA MET A 58 15.88 -8.08 3.26
C MET A 58 15.53 -8.55 4.68
N LEU A 59 15.90 -7.78 5.70
CA LEU A 59 15.54 -8.07 7.09
C LEU A 59 14.05 -7.87 7.31
N ALA A 60 13.50 -6.77 6.80
CA ALA A 60 12.10 -6.39 6.97
C ALA A 60 11.12 -7.24 6.15
N SER A 61 11.49 -7.62 4.93
CA SER A 61 10.60 -8.26 3.97
C SER A 61 11.18 -9.56 3.43
N PRO A 62 10.47 -10.71 3.58
CA PRO A 62 10.86 -11.95 2.94
C PRO A 62 10.77 -11.87 1.40
N VAL A 63 9.92 -10.99 0.87
CA VAL A 63 9.80 -10.77 -0.59
C VAL A 63 11.06 -10.10 -1.13
N PHE A 64 11.51 -9.01 -0.51
CA PHE A 64 12.78 -8.38 -0.89
C PHE A 64 13.97 -9.30 -0.60
N LYS A 65 13.95 -10.08 0.48
CA LYS A 65 14.95 -11.11 0.75
C LYS A 65 15.07 -12.11 -0.40
N ALA A 66 13.95 -12.70 -0.84
CA ALA A 66 13.95 -13.61 -1.97
C ALA A 66 14.49 -12.93 -3.24
N MET A 67 13.99 -11.74 -3.58
CA MET A 67 14.42 -10.96 -4.75
C MET A 67 15.92 -10.66 -4.78
N LEU A 68 16.53 -10.36 -3.62
CA LEU A 68 17.91 -9.90 -3.53
C LEU A 68 18.93 -11.00 -3.24
N THR A 69 18.49 -12.19 -2.81
CA THR A 69 19.39 -13.30 -2.47
C THR A 69 19.43 -14.41 -3.51
N HIS A 70 18.31 -14.69 -4.19
CA HIS A 70 18.24 -15.78 -5.16
C HIS A 70 18.90 -15.45 -6.50
N SER A 71 18.81 -16.37 -7.46
CA SER A 71 19.21 -16.23 -8.87
C SER A 71 18.31 -15.29 -9.67
N PHE A 72 17.68 -14.32 -9.01
CA PHE A 72 17.02 -13.23 -9.70
C PHE A 72 18.05 -12.23 -10.18
N LYS A 73 17.73 -11.54 -11.27
CA LYS A 73 18.60 -10.56 -11.92
C LYS A 73 19.04 -9.47 -10.95
N GLU A 74 18.15 -9.05 -10.05
CA GLU A 74 18.39 -8.04 -9.04
C GLU A 74 19.48 -8.46 -8.06
N GLY A 75 19.37 -9.68 -7.52
CA GLY A 75 20.37 -10.26 -6.61
C GLY A 75 21.73 -10.50 -7.28
N GLU A 76 21.73 -10.98 -8.53
CA GLU A 76 22.96 -11.12 -9.32
C GLU A 76 23.65 -9.78 -9.55
N THR A 77 22.89 -8.75 -9.94
CA THR A 77 23.41 -7.40 -10.17
C THR A 77 23.98 -6.80 -8.89
N LEU A 78 23.28 -6.97 -7.77
CA LEU A 78 23.74 -6.49 -6.46
C LEU A 78 25.06 -7.15 -6.07
N ARG A 79 25.22 -8.47 -6.25
CA ARG A 79 26.47 -9.19 -5.97
C ARG A 79 27.61 -8.75 -6.89
N ALA A 80 27.33 -8.57 -8.19
CA ALA A 80 28.35 -8.26 -9.19
C ALA A 80 28.86 -6.83 -9.10
N THR A 81 28.00 -5.86 -8.76
CA THR A 81 28.31 -4.43 -8.86
C THR A 81 28.29 -3.69 -7.52
N GLY A 82 27.77 -4.33 -6.48
CA GLY A 82 27.56 -3.72 -5.16
C GLY A 82 26.37 -2.74 -5.10
N LYS A 83 25.64 -2.50 -6.20
CA LYS A 83 24.44 -1.66 -6.23
C LYS A 83 23.40 -2.18 -7.22
N VAL A 84 22.11 -1.99 -6.97
CA VAL A 84 21.07 -2.35 -7.95
C VAL A 84 19.90 -1.36 -7.96
N LYS A 85 19.34 -1.15 -9.16
CA LYS A 85 18.10 -0.38 -9.36
C LYS A 85 16.94 -1.35 -9.51
N ILE A 86 15.86 -1.13 -8.75
CA ILE A 86 14.67 -1.96 -8.77
C ILE A 86 13.47 -1.10 -9.17
N PRO A 87 12.90 -1.31 -10.37
CA PRO A 87 11.66 -0.65 -10.78
C PRO A 87 10.48 -1.16 -9.96
N LEU A 88 9.67 -0.23 -9.46
CA LEU A 88 8.44 -0.50 -8.70
C LEU A 88 7.29 0.31 -9.34
N PRO A 89 6.83 -0.10 -10.55
CA PRO A 89 5.91 0.72 -11.35
C PRO A 89 4.49 0.79 -10.78
N ASP A 90 4.09 -0.21 -10.00
CA ASP A 90 2.74 -0.33 -9.43
C ASP A 90 2.65 0.23 -8.00
N ASP A 91 3.76 0.73 -7.48
CA ASP A 91 3.88 1.16 -6.09
C ASP A 91 3.78 2.67 -5.95
N ASP A 92 3.06 3.10 -4.90
CA ASP A 92 2.86 4.51 -4.61
C ASP A 92 4.07 5.09 -3.85
N PRO A 93 4.65 6.22 -4.30
CA PRO A 93 5.82 6.81 -3.67
C PRO A 93 5.54 7.39 -2.27
N VAL A 94 4.32 7.82 -1.96
CA VAL A 94 3.96 8.30 -0.61
C VAL A 94 3.91 7.11 0.35
N VAL A 95 3.30 6.01 -0.05
CA VAL A 95 3.25 4.76 0.74
C VAL A 95 4.67 4.23 1.00
N PHE A 96 5.51 4.18 -0.03
CA PHE A 96 6.89 3.72 0.12
C PHE A 96 7.73 4.65 0.97
N THR A 97 7.49 5.96 0.94
CA THR A 97 8.19 6.90 1.83
C THR A 97 7.95 6.53 3.30
N ILE A 98 6.71 6.25 3.68
CA ILE A 98 6.33 5.86 5.05
C ILE A 98 6.95 4.50 5.43
N ILE A 99 6.79 3.49 4.58
CA ILE A 99 7.34 2.15 4.83
C ILE A 99 8.86 2.20 4.99
N LEU A 100 9.54 2.97 4.13
CA LEU A 100 10.99 3.07 4.19
C LEU A 100 11.47 3.86 5.40
N ASP A 101 10.73 4.87 5.85
CA ASP A 101 11.00 5.54 7.14
C ASP A 101 10.92 4.57 8.30
N ILE A 102 9.95 3.65 8.31
CA ILE A 102 9.84 2.60 9.33
C ILE A 102 11.04 1.63 9.24
N ILE A 103 11.29 1.05 8.07
CA ILE A 103 12.34 0.03 7.86
C ILE A 103 13.74 0.57 8.21
N HIS A 104 13.99 1.86 7.98
CA HIS A 104 15.28 2.50 8.26
C HIS A 104 15.33 3.19 9.63
N GLY A 105 14.39 2.91 10.53
CA GLY A 105 14.41 3.41 11.90
C GLY A 105 14.19 4.93 12.03
N ARG A 106 13.62 5.57 11.01
CA ARG A 106 13.36 7.02 10.96
C ARG A 106 11.97 7.35 11.51
N GLY A 107 11.58 6.69 12.60
CA GLY A 107 10.23 6.73 13.18
C GLY A 107 9.68 8.12 13.49
N ARG A 108 10.53 9.14 13.72
CA ARG A 108 10.10 10.54 13.91
C ARG A 108 9.48 11.18 12.65
N ARG A 109 9.75 10.62 11.46
CA ARG A 109 9.19 11.08 10.19
C ARG A 109 7.90 10.35 9.82
N VAL A 110 7.59 9.26 10.52
CA VAL A 110 6.38 8.48 10.29
C VAL A 110 5.18 9.26 10.83
N PRO A 111 4.16 9.53 10.01
CA PRO A 111 2.98 10.26 10.46
C PRO A 111 2.24 9.49 11.55
N ARG A 112 1.72 10.20 12.56
CA ARG A 112 0.91 9.60 13.64
C ARG A 112 -0.53 9.36 13.23
N VAL A 113 -1.04 10.23 12.36
CA VAL A 113 -2.39 10.15 11.78
C VAL A 113 -2.24 9.98 10.28
N VAL A 114 -2.95 9.01 9.72
CA VAL A 114 -3.00 8.76 8.28
C VAL A 114 -4.46 8.70 7.85
N PRO A 115 -4.84 9.33 6.71
CA PRO A 115 -6.20 9.20 6.20
C PRO A 115 -6.54 7.73 5.90
N LEU A 116 -7.81 7.33 6.09
CA LEU A 116 -8.26 5.94 5.89
C LEU A 116 -7.84 5.36 4.52
N LYS A 117 -7.96 6.16 3.45
CA LYS A 117 -7.52 5.76 2.10
C LYS A 117 -6.01 5.46 2.03
N LEU A 118 -5.18 6.26 2.70
CA LEU A 118 -3.73 6.02 2.78
C LEU A 118 -3.43 4.78 3.63
N LEU A 119 -4.18 4.55 4.72
CA LEU A 119 -4.05 3.34 5.53
C LEU A 119 -4.37 2.06 4.74
N ALA A 120 -5.37 2.10 3.85
CA ALA A 120 -5.68 1.01 2.94
C ALA A 120 -4.60 0.81 1.84
N LEU A 121 -3.97 1.88 1.36
CA LEU A 121 -2.84 1.75 0.45
C LEU A 121 -1.60 1.16 1.17
N LEU A 122 -1.38 1.54 2.43
CA LEU A 122 -0.37 0.94 3.30
C LEU A 122 -0.66 -0.54 3.54
N SER A 123 -1.91 -0.94 3.82
CA SER A 123 -2.25 -2.36 4.01
C SER A 123 -1.92 -3.19 2.76
N ASN A 124 -2.19 -2.69 1.56
CA ASN A 124 -1.82 -3.40 0.32
C ASN A 124 -0.32 -3.61 0.19
N ALA A 125 0.48 -2.56 0.43
CA ALA A 125 1.93 -2.68 0.36
C ALA A 125 2.46 -3.62 1.46
N VAL A 126 1.87 -3.59 2.65
CA VAL A 126 2.20 -4.48 3.75
C VAL A 126 1.93 -5.93 3.41
N ASP A 127 0.79 -6.25 2.79
CA ASP A 127 0.46 -7.60 2.31
C ASP A 127 1.42 -8.02 1.17
N LYS A 128 1.56 -7.17 0.14
CA LYS A 128 2.39 -7.42 -1.05
C LYS A 128 3.84 -7.77 -0.69
N TYR A 129 4.42 -7.04 0.25
CA TYR A 129 5.83 -7.23 0.66
C TYR A 129 5.98 -8.01 1.97
N ARG A 130 4.88 -8.50 2.56
CA ARG A 130 4.85 -9.22 3.84
C ARG A 130 5.58 -8.47 4.96
N LEU A 131 5.19 -7.22 5.18
CA LEU A 131 5.84 -6.29 6.11
C LEU A 131 5.12 -6.16 7.46
N LEU A 132 4.14 -7.02 7.77
CA LEU A 132 3.25 -6.86 8.93
C LEU A 132 4.02 -6.62 10.24
N GLU A 133 5.02 -7.47 10.53
CA GLU A 133 5.87 -7.33 11.72
C GLU A 133 6.68 -6.03 11.74
N SER A 134 7.11 -5.55 10.57
CA SER A 134 7.91 -4.32 10.46
C SER A 134 7.10 -3.08 10.79
N VAL A 135 5.79 -3.09 10.52
CA VAL A 135 4.91 -1.93 10.69
C VAL A 135 4.05 -1.98 11.94
N ALA A 136 4.03 -3.09 12.69
CA ALA A 136 3.08 -3.39 13.76
C ALA A 136 2.84 -2.21 14.74
N ILE A 137 3.90 -1.62 15.28
CA ILE A 137 3.80 -0.51 16.24
C ILE A 137 3.09 0.72 15.64
N PHE A 138 3.34 1.01 14.36
CA PHE A 138 2.75 2.16 13.70
C PHE A 138 1.33 1.86 13.22
N SER A 139 1.07 0.64 12.73
CA SER A 139 -0.27 0.24 12.32
C SER A 139 -1.26 0.25 13.47
N ASP A 140 -0.86 -0.16 14.68
CA ASP A 140 -1.75 -0.12 15.85
C ASP A 140 -2.17 1.32 16.16
N VAL A 141 -1.24 2.27 16.09
CA VAL A 141 -1.54 3.71 16.27
C VAL A 141 -2.51 4.19 15.20
N TRP A 142 -2.22 3.92 13.92
CA TRP A 142 -3.08 4.37 12.83
C TRP A 142 -4.49 3.80 12.88
N ILE A 143 -4.63 2.52 13.24
CA ILE A 143 -5.92 1.85 13.34
C ILE A 143 -6.74 2.46 14.48
N ASN A 144 -6.13 2.68 15.66
CA ASN A 144 -6.83 3.26 16.80
C ASN A 144 -7.34 4.67 16.49
N GLU A 145 -6.50 5.53 15.91
CA GLU A 145 -6.90 6.88 15.49
C GLU A 145 -8.03 6.83 14.45
N ALA A 146 -7.93 5.94 13.45
CA ALA A 146 -8.97 5.80 12.43
C ALA A 146 -10.29 5.24 12.99
N LEU A 147 -10.26 4.41 14.03
CA LEU A 147 -11.45 3.93 14.72
C LEU A 147 -12.13 5.04 15.53
N GLU A 148 -11.36 5.95 16.13
CA GLU A 148 -11.88 7.10 16.89
C GLU A 148 -12.54 8.16 15.99
N GLU A 149 -12.01 8.37 14.78
CA GLU A 149 -12.57 9.31 13.80
C GLU A 149 -13.83 8.78 13.09
N MET A 150 -14.15 7.50 13.25
CA MET A 150 -15.22 6.86 12.47
C MET A 150 -16.61 7.24 12.99
N THR A 151 -17.37 8.01 12.20
CA THR A 151 -18.72 8.47 12.58
C THR A 151 -19.87 7.75 11.87
N VAL A 152 -19.69 7.35 10.60
CA VAL A 152 -20.71 6.70 9.76
C VAL A 152 -19.99 5.77 8.78
N GLU A 153 -20.45 4.53 8.62
CA GLU A 153 -19.81 3.56 7.70
C GLU A 153 -20.44 3.65 6.31
N GLU A 154 -19.89 4.48 5.43
CA GLU A 154 -20.27 4.52 4.00
C GLU A 154 -19.77 3.24 3.28
N PRO A 155 -20.46 2.73 2.24
CA PRO A 155 -20.06 1.51 1.53
C PRO A 155 -18.61 1.51 1.02
N GLU A 156 -18.10 2.66 0.56
CA GLU A 156 -16.70 2.81 0.14
C GLU A 156 -15.74 2.59 1.31
N GLU A 157 -16.06 3.12 2.49
CA GLU A 157 -15.24 2.98 3.69
C GLU A 157 -15.25 1.55 4.23
N LEU A 158 -16.38 0.84 4.12
CA LEU A 158 -16.48 -0.58 4.46
C LEU A 158 -15.45 -1.40 3.66
N LEU A 159 -15.31 -1.15 2.36
CA LEU A 159 -14.33 -1.86 1.53
C LEU A 159 -12.88 -1.55 1.91
N LEU A 160 -12.59 -0.30 2.30
CA LEU A 160 -11.27 0.08 2.82
C LEU A 160 -10.98 -0.64 4.14
N TRP A 161 -11.95 -0.61 5.06
CA TRP A 161 -11.84 -1.29 6.35
C TRP A 161 -11.73 -2.80 6.21
N LEU A 162 -12.36 -3.40 5.20
CA LEU A 162 -12.23 -4.82 4.91
C LEU A 162 -10.77 -5.20 4.62
N SER A 163 -10.09 -4.43 3.76
CA SER A 163 -8.66 -4.62 3.46
C SER A 163 -7.77 -4.38 4.68
N ILE A 164 -7.96 -3.24 5.36
CA ILE A 164 -7.17 -2.84 6.53
C ILE A 164 -7.27 -3.90 7.64
N SER A 165 -8.51 -4.26 8.02
CA SER A 165 -8.75 -5.17 9.15
C SER A 165 -8.25 -6.59 8.88
N TRP A 166 -8.27 -7.05 7.64
CA TRP A 166 -7.70 -8.34 7.25
C TRP A 166 -6.17 -8.35 7.34
N VAL A 167 -5.51 -7.40 6.67
CA VAL A 167 -4.04 -7.37 6.60
C VAL A 167 -3.44 -7.19 7.99
N PHE A 168 -3.99 -6.27 8.78
CA PHE A 168 -3.51 -5.98 10.13
C PHE A 168 -4.11 -6.90 11.20
N ARG A 169 -4.85 -7.94 10.82
CA ARG A 169 -5.41 -8.96 11.72
C ARG A 169 -6.33 -8.40 12.82
N HIS A 170 -7.04 -7.31 12.52
CA HIS A 170 -8.00 -6.69 13.42
C HIS A 170 -9.37 -7.40 13.35
N ALA A 171 -9.47 -8.56 14.00
CA ALA A 171 -10.59 -9.50 13.88
C ALA A 171 -11.98 -8.89 14.14
N ALA A 172 -12.13 -8.07 15.19
CA ALA A 172 -13.41 -7.47 15.53
C ALA A 172 -13.97 -6.57 14.41
N LYS A 173 -13.12 -5.70 13.85
CA LYS A 173 -13.48 -4.81 12.75
C LYS A 173 -13.74 -5.59 11.46
N PHE A 174 -12.94 -6.62 11.18
CA PHE A 174 -13.14 -7.49 10.02
C PHE A 174 -14.52 -8.17 10.05
N MET A 175 -14.91 -8.72 11.22
CA MET A 175 -16.23 -9.34 11.40
C MET A 175 -17.36 -8.33 11.21
N GLN A 176 -17.26 -7.16 11.87
CA GLN A 176 -18.25 -6.09 11.76
C GLN A 176 -18.48 -5.67 10.30
N VAL A 177 -17.40 -5.37 9.59
CA VAL A 177 -17.44 -4.89 8.20
C VAL A 177 -17.97 -5.94 7.25
N THR A 178 -17.56 -7.20 7.43
CA THR A 178 -18.05 -8.31 6.61
C THR A 178 -19.55 -8.51 6.81
N GLU A 179 -20.03 -8.44 8.05
CA GLU A 179 -21.46 -8.57 8.35
C GLU A 179 -22.28 -7.46 7.68
N LEU A 180 -21.83 -6.21 7.74
CA LEU A 180 -22.50 -5.08 7.10
C LEU A 180 -22.54 -5.22 5.58
N LEU A 181 -21.42 -5.56 4.94
CA LEU A 181 -21.37 -5.79 3.50
C LEU A 181 -22.29 -6.94 3.06
N VAL A 182 -22.36 -8.03 3.83
CA VAL A 182 -23.27 -9.16 3.54
C VAL A 182 -24.73 -8.72 3.65
N ARG A 183 -25.10 -7.92 4.66
CA ARG A 183 -26.47 -7.39 4.81
C ARG A 183 -26.87 -6.50 3.64
N GLU A 184 -25.99 -5.61 3.20
CA GLU A 184 -26.22 -4.74 2.03
C GLU A 184 -26.33 -5.55 0.72
N SER A 185 -25.59 -6.66 0.60
CA SER A 185 -25.59 -7.50 -0.61
C SER A 185 -26.88 -8.28 -0.88
N GLN A 186 -27.81 -8.35 0.08
CA GLN A 186 -29.09 -9.04 -0.10
C GLN A 186 -30.04 -8.33 -1.11
N GLY A 187 -29.61 -7.21 -1.73
CA GLY A 187 -30.28 -6.53 -2.83
C GLY A 187 -29.50 -6.46 -4.17
N GLY A 188 -28.26 -6.96 -4.24
CA GLY A 188 -27.39 -6.89 -5.43
C GLY A 188 -25.91 -7.11 -5.08
N ASP A 189 -25.08 -7.61 -6.01
CA ASP A 189 -23.65 -7.90 -5.77
C ASP A 189 -22.84 -6.59 -5.59
N PRO A 190 -22.37 -6.26 -4.37
CA PRO A 190 -21.67 -5.01 -4.09
C PRO A 190 -20.30 -4.93 -4.79
N PHE A 191 -19.70 -6.09 -5.11
CA PHE A 191 -18.39 -6.15 -5.76
C PHE A 191 -18.47 -5.91 -7.27
N VAL A 192 -19.64 -6.06 -7.90
CA VAL A 192 -19.85 -5.84 -9.33
C VAL A 192 -20.10 -4.36 -9.63
N GLU A 193 -20.88 -3.67 -8.81
CA GLU A 193 -21.21 -2.25 -8.99
C GLU A 193 -20.01 -1.34 -8.69
N PHE A 194 -19.11 -1.77 -7.80
CA PHE A 194 -17.88 -1.04 -7.49
C PHE A 194 -16.81 -1.12 -8.60
N LYS A 195 -16.82 -2.19 -9.41
CA LYS A 195 -15.88 -2.35 -10.54
C LYS A 195 -16.18 -1.39 -11.70
N SER A 196 -17.40 -0.88 -11.83
CA SER A 196 -17.84 -0.17 -13.03
C SER A 196 -17.61 1.35 -12.99
N GLU A 197 -17.70 2.02 -11.83
CA GLU A 197 -17.73 3.50 -11.83
C GLU A 197 -16.49 4.20 -11.28
N ASN A 198 -15.64 3.60 -10.44
CA ASN A 198 -14.51 4.35 -9.85
C ASN A 198 -13.14 3.64 -9.77
N LEU A 199 -12.99 2.40 -10.26
CA LEU A 199 -11.71 1.67 -10.11
C LEU A 199 -11.14 1.16 -11.43
N ARG A 200 -10.53 2.08 -12.20
CA ARG A 200 -9.52 1.72 -13.20
C ARG A 200 -8.19 1.23 -12.59
N GLN A 201 -8.06 1.33 -11.27
CA GLN A 201 -7.06 0.61 -10.48
C GLN A 201 -7.82 -0.46 -9.73
N SER A 202 -7.44 -1.73 -9.84
CA SER A 202 -8.09 -2.84 -9.14
C SER A 202 -8.35 -2.49 -7.67
N LEU A 203 -9.54 -2.86 -7.16
CA LEU A 203 -9.85 -2.88 -5.73
C LEU A 203 -8.61 -3.26 -4.91
N PRO A 204 -8.32 -2.58 -3.78
CA PRO A 204 -7.26 -2.96 -2.85
C PRO A 204 -7.67 -4.22 -2.08
N ILE A 205 -8.11 -5.27 -2.79
CA ILE A 205 -8.28 -6.61 -2.25
C ILE A 205 -6.85 -7.15 -2.13
N PRO A 206 -6.35 -7.36 -0.89
CA PRO A 206 -5.07 -8.03 -0.69
C PRO A 206 -5.04 -9.31 -1.54
N GLN A 207 -3.90 -9.66 -2.14
CA GLN A 207 -3.85 -10.84 -3.02
C GLN A 207 -4.36 -12.08 -2.27
N THR A 208 -4.08 -12.16 -0.97
CA THR A 208 -4.58 -13.19 -0.06
C THR A 208 -6.11 -13.28 -0.01
N MET A 209 -6.85 -12.17 -0.11
CA MET A 209 -8.31 -12.19 -0.19
C MET A 209 -8.85 -12.62 -1.56
N GLN A 210 -8.14 -12.32 -2.65
CA GLN A 210 -8.58 -12.73 -3.99
C GLN A 210 -8.60 -14.25 -4.13
N TYR A 211 -7.67 -14.95 -3.48
CA TYR A 211 -7.63 -16.43 -3.45
C TYR A 211 -8.65 -17.04 -2.47
N ASN A 212 -8.92 -16.40 -1.32
CA ASN A 212 -9.79 -16.97 -0.28
C ASN A 212 -11.29 -16.73 -0.52
N LEU A 213 -11.69 -15.82 -1.40
CA LEU A 213 -13.12 -15.61 -1.75
C LEU A 213 -13.73 -16.81 -2.49
N ALA A 214 -12.91 -17.70 -3.09
CA ALA A 214 -13.37 -18.93 -3.70
C ALA A 214 -13.57 -20.09 -2.69
N GLU A 215 -13.07 -19.95 -1.45
CA GLU A 215 -13.10 -20.98 -0.40
C GLU A 215 -13.79 -20.48 0.87
N PHE A 216 -14.79 -19.60 0.76
CA PHE A 216 -15.57 -19.11 1.89
C PHE A 216 -16.37 -20.26 2.54
N VAL A 217 -15.72 -21.04 3.40
CA VAL A 217 -16.37 -21.87 4.41
C VAL A 217 -16.70 -20.94 5.59
N PRO A 218 -17.97 -20.85 6.02
CA PRO A 218 -18.33 -20.01 7.15
C PRO A 218 -17.48 -20.35 8.38
N TYR A 219 -17.04 -19.31 9.09
CA TYR A 219 -16.34 -19.40 10.37
C TYR A 219 -17.07 -20.35 11.33
N ASP A 220 -16.42 -21.47 11.69
CA ASP A 220 -16.87 -22.38 12.75
C ASP A 220 -16.21 -22.00 14.08
N PRO A 221 -16.99 -21.52 15.08
CA PRO A 221 -16.49 -21.19 16.42
C PRO A 221 -15.84 -22.37 17.18
N SER A 222 -15.99 -23.61 16.69
CA SER A 222 -15.43 -24.83 17.27
C SER A 222 -13.93 -25.05 17.00
N MET A 223 -13.34 -24.33 16.03
CA MET A 223 -11.91 -24.46 15.67
C MET A 223 -10.95 -23.73 16.62
N ARG A 224 -11.28 -23.68 17.92
CA ARG A 224 -10.53 -22.94 18.95
C ARG A 224 -9.29 -23.66 19.50
N ASN A 225 -8.79 -24.67 18.79
CA ASN A 225 -7.61 -25.43 19.20
C ASN A 225 -6.64 -25.61 18.02
N TRP A 226 -5.71 -24.67 17.87
CA TRP A 226 -4.41 -24.98 17.28
C TRP A 226 -3.37 -24.74 18.36
N GLY A 227 -2.80 -25.85 18.84
CA GLY A 227 -1.83 -25.87 19.93
C GLY A 227 -0.44 -25.42 19.49
N ARG A 228 0.26 -24.87 20.48
CA ARG A 228 1.71 -24.65 20.63
C ARG A 228 2.53 -24.17 19.43
#